data_AF-A0A9W8YRL7-F1
#
_entry.id   AF-A0A9W8YRL7-F1
#
_cell.length_a   1.000
_cell.length_b   1.000
_cell.length_c   1.000
_cell.angle_alpha   90.00
_cell.angle_beta   90.00
_cell.angle_gamma   90.00
#
_symmetry.space_group_name_H-M   'P 1'
#
loop_
_entity.id
_entity.type
_entity.pdbx_description
1 polymer ?
#
loop_
_entity_poly.entity_id
_entity_poly.type
_entity_poly.pdbx_seq_one_letter_code
_entity_poly.pdbx_strand_id
1 'polypeptide(L)'
;MSDYGGEDDFGDQVGGGEAEVPYYEDEEPQEEYEPEPPEEGEELPAGDDEAENVIVSGDPAAAAKENAKSHKDKKIPNDQRITTPYMTKYEKARILGTRALQISMNAPVLVDLEGETDPLQIAIKELREKKIPLIVRRYMPDGYYEDWTCEELLQ
;
A
#
# COMPACT_ATOMS: atom_id res chain seq x y z
N MET A 1 -26.56 -75.94 -32.15
CA MET A 1 -26.34 -77.08 -31.25
C MET A 1 -25.73 -76.54 -29.98
N SER A 2 -26.37 -76.84 -28.86
CA SER A 2 -26.10 -76.44 -27.48
C SER A 2 -24.83 -77.05 -26.91
N ASP A 3 -24.10 -76.30 -26.08
CA ASP A 3 -23.25 -76.77 -24.97
C ASP A 3 -22.68 -75.52 -24.26
N TYR A 4 -22.62 -75.31 -22.95
CA TYR A 4 -23.17 -75.89 -21.72
C TYR A 4 -22.91 -74.80 -20.65
N GLY A 5 -23.90 -74.46 -19.82
CA GLY A 5 -23.68 -73.56 -18.68
C GLY A 5 -23.00 -74.29 -17.52
N GLY A 6 -22.14 -73.60 -16.78
CA GLY A 6 -21.55 -74.08 -15.54
C GLY A 6 -21.22 -72.89 -14.63
N GLU A 7 -21.84 -72.91 -13.46
CA GLU A 7 -21.81 -71.89 -12.41
C GLU A 7 -20.54 -72.00 -11.53
N ASP A 8 -20.41 -71.05 -10.60
CA ASP A 8 -19.64 -71.11 -9.34
C ASP A 8 -18.11 -70.95 -9.47
N ASP A 9 -17.32 -70.33 -8.60
CA ASP A 9 -17.43 -69.48 -7.40
C ASP A 9 -15.92 -69.24 -7.03
N PHE A 10 -15.66 -68.33 -6.11
CA PHE A 10 -14.42 -68.19 -5.33
C PHE A 10 -13.26 -67.39 -5.96
N GLY A 11 -13.07 -66.19 -5.39
CA GLY A 11 -12.01 -65.28 -5.74
C GLY A 11 -10.64 -65.66 -5.17
N ASP A 12 -9.65 -64.90 -5.63
CA ASP A 12 -8.51 -64.51 -4.83
C ASP A 12 -7.94 -63.19 -5.38
N GLN A 13 -7.71 -62.26 -4.45
CA GLN A 13 -6.73 -61.17 -4.40
C GLN A 13 -5.67 -61.20 -5.53
N VAL A 14 -5.18 -60.13 -6.16
CA VAL A 14 -4.48 -58.95 -5.62
C VAL A 14 -4.13 -58.00 -6.80
N GLY A 15 -4.28 -56.68 -6.58
CA GLY A 15 -3.19 -55.73 -6.82
C GLY A 15 -2.96 -55.14 -8.23
N GLY A 16 -3.30 -53.86 -8.35
CA GLY A 16 -2.83 -52.95 -9.41
C GLY A 16 -4.02 -52.31 -10.11
N GLY A 17 -4.44 -51.08 -9.84
CA GLY A 17 -3.62 -49.91 -9.52
C GLY A 17 -3.87 -48.88 -10.62
N GLU A 18 -5.11 -48.45 -10.76
CA GLU A 18 -5.50 -47.35 -11.64
C GLU A 18 -6.31 -46.37 -10.78
N ALA A 19 -5.61 -45.37 -10.26
CA ALA A 19 -6.24 -44.23 -9.61
C ALA A 19 -7.05 -43.50 -10.69
N GLU A 20 -8.37 -43.58 -10.59
CA GLU A 20 -9.29 -42.77 -11.38
C GLU A 20 -8.94 -41.30 -11.13
N VAL A 21 -8.44 -40.62 -12.16
CA VAL A 21 -8.21 -39.18 -12.10
C VAL A 21 -9.58 -38.54 -12.25
N PRO A 22 -10.12 -37.83 -11.23
CA PRO A 22 -11.40 -37.15 -11.39
C PRO A 22 -11.23 -36.09 -12.47
N TYR A 23 -12.05 -36.20 -13.52
CA TYR A 23 -12.16 -35.21 -14.58
C TYR A 23 -12.80 -33.97 -13.96
N TYR A 24 -12.00 -32.94 -13.69
CA TYR A 24 -12.53 -31.64 -13.29
C TYR A 24 -13.16 -31.02 -14.53
N GLU A 25 -14.48 -30.86 -14.55
CA GLU A 25 -15.15 -29.98 -15.50
C GLU A 25 -14.67 -28.55 -15.22
N ASP A 26 -13.90 -27.97 -16.16
CA ASP A 26 -13.65 -26.54 -16.23
C ASP A 26 -14.97 -25.83 -16.58
N GLU A 27 -15.85 -25.66 -15.59
CA GLU A 27 -16.88 -24.63 -15.65
C GLU A 27 -16.20 -23.30 -15.29
N GLU A 28 -15.63 -22.63 -16.29
CA GLU A 28 -15.30 -21.21 -16.14
C GLU A 28 -16.60 -20.45 -15.85
N PRO A 29 -16.73 -19.75 -14.71
CA PRO A 29 -17.86 -18.87 -14.52
C PRO A 29 -17.74 -17.74 -15.54
N GLN A 30 -18.64 -17.72 -16.52
CA GLN A 30 -18.84 -16.55 -17.37
C GLN A 30 -19.39 -15.44 -16.47
N GLU A 31 -18.51 -14.62 -15.90
CA GLU A 31 -18.89 -13.33 -15.32
C GLU A 31 -19.45 -12.47 -16.45
N GLU A 32 -20.78 -12.41 -16.53
CA GLU A 32 -21.49 -11.46 -17.39
C GLU A 32 -21.17 -10.06 -16.87
N TYR A 33 -20.27 -9.35 -17.55
CA TYR A 33 -19.90 -7.98 -17.21
C TYR A 33 -21.10 -7.06 -17.45
N GLU A 34 -21.81 -6.75 -16.37
CA GLU A 34 -22.86 -5.74 -16.38
C GLU A 34 -22.17 -4.36 -16.33
N PRO A 35 -22.29 -3.51 -17.37
CA PRO A 35 -21.61 -2.22 -17.37
C PRO A 35 -22.18 -1.34 -16.27
N GLU A 36 -21.30 -0.81 -15.40
CA GLU A 36 -21.71 0.16 -14.40
C GLU A 36 -22.35 1.39 -15.05
N PRO A 37 -23.44 1.94 -14.48
CA PRO A 37 -24.05 3.15 -14.99
C PRO A 37 -23.01 4.29 -14.99
N PRO A 38 -23.08 5.22 -15.96
CA PRO A 38 -22.19 6.36 -15.96
C PRO A 38 -22.32 7.11 -14.63
N GLU A 39 -21.20 7.30 -13.93
CA GLU A 39 -21.13 8.26 -12.83
C GLU A 39 -21.60 9.61 -13.36
N GLU A 40 -22.77 10.06 -12.89
CA GLU A 40 -23.14 11.46 -13.00
C GLU A 40 -22.08 12.22 -12.20
N GLY A 41 -21.23 12.93 -12.94
CA GLY A 41 -20.03 13.55 -12.39
C GLY A 41 -20.31 14.29 -11.10
N GLU A 42 -19.74 13.79 -10.01
CA GLU A 42 -19.62 14.57 -8.81
C GLU A 42 -18.73 15.76 -9.17
N GLU A 43 -19.34 16.95 -9.22
CA GLU A 43 -18.60 18.21 -9.27
C GLU A 43 -17.68 18.25 -8.05
N LEU A 44 -16.43 17.85 -8.26
CA LEU A 44 -15.35 18.09 -7.32
C LEU A 44 -15.39 19.59 -7.01
N PRO A 45 -15.59 20.01 -5.75
CA PRO A 45 -15.43 21.42 -5.42
C PRO A 45 -14.00 21.77 -5.84
N ALA A 46 -13.89 22.67 -6.83
CA ALA A 46 -12.63 23.27 -7.21
C ALA A 46 -11.98 23.77 -5.92
N GLY A 47 -10.83 23.20 -5.57
CA GLY A 47 -10.03 23.68 -4.46
C GLY A 47 -9.63 25.12 -4.75
N ASP A 48 -10.37 26.06 -4.17
CA ASP A 48 -9.91 27.42 -3.95
C ASP A 48 -8.80 27.36 -2.89
N ASP A 49 -7.59 26.99 -3.32
CA ASP A 49 -6.35 27.18 -2.57
C ASP A 49 -5.45 28.21 -3.29
N GLU A 50 -6.03 29.16 -4.04
CA GLU A 50 -5.32 30.26 -4.71
C GLU A 50 -5.69 31.68 -4.22
N ALA A 51 -6.25 31.83 -3.03
CA ALA A 51 -6.22 33.09 -2.29
C ALA A 51 -6.40 32.75 -0.81
N GLU A 52 -5.53 33.11 0.13
CA GLU A 52 -5.21 34.49 0.46
C GLU A 52 -3.82 34.59 1.16
N ASN A 53 -2.76 34.84 0.39
CA ASN A 53 -1.69 35.71 0.87
C ASN A 53 -2.09 37.16 0.55
N VAL A 54 -3.18 37.62 1.13
CA VAL A 54 -3.57 39.03 1.04
C VAL A 54 -2.68 39.80 2.02
N ILE A 55 -1.65 40.46 1.49
CA ILE A 55 -0.93 41.49 2.23
C ILE A 55 -1.84 42.71 2.30
N VAL A 56 -2.76 42.72 3.28
CA VAL A 56 -3.55 43.89 3.61
C VAL A 56 -2.58 44.94 4.15
N SER A 57 -2.38 46.02 3.40
CA SER A 57 -1.75 47.25 3.90
C SER A 57 -2.70 47.91 4.93
N GLY A 58 -2.83 47.29 6.09
CA GLY A 58 -3.67 47.71 7.20
C GLY A 58 -2.87 47.62 8.50
N ASP A 59 -2.99 48.66 9.31
CA ASP A 59 -2.25 48.94 10.54
C ASP A 59 -1.81 47.68 11.34
N PRO A 60 -0.49 47.45 11.54
CA PRO A 60 0.03 46.27 12.23
C PRO A 60 -0.37 46.18 13.72
N ALA A 61 -1.02 47.21 14.29
CA ALA A 61 -1.41 47.24 15.69
C ALA A 61 -2.68 46.44 16.02
N ALA A 62 -3.53 46.07 15.04
CA ALA A 62 -4.88 45.55 15.32
C ALA A 62 -5.03 44.01 15.24
N ALA A 63 -4.10 43.28 14.62
CA ALA A 63 -4.24 41.83 14.38
C ALA A 63 -3.44 40.93 15.35
N ALA A 64 -2.79 41.49 16.38
CA ALA A 64 -1.84 40.78 17.22
C ALA A 64 -2.47 39.99 18.40
N LYS A 65 -3.69 39.44 18.26
CA LYS A 65 -4.33 38.62 19.30
C LYS A 65 -5.19 37.48 18.75
N GLU A 66 -4.62 36.64 17.90
CA GLU A 66 -5.02 35.24 17.88
C GLU A 66 -3.77 34.38 18.03
N ASN A 67 -3.77 33.55 19.07
CA ASN A 67 -2.61 32.81 19.56
C ASN A 67 -2.39 31.58 18.66
N ALA A 68 -2.00 31.81 17.41
CA ALA A 68 -1.60 30.76 16.48
C ALA A 68 -0.26 30.20 16.95
N LYS A 69 -0.32 29.20 17.83
CA LYS A 69 0.84 28.37 18.17
C LYS A 69 1.54 27.97 16.86
N SER A 70 2.83 28.23 16.79
CA SER A 70 3.62 27.94 15.59
C SER A 70 3.53 26.44 15.28
N HIS A 71 3.71 26.05 14.00
CA HIS A 71 3.69 24.64 13.62
C HIS A 71 4.69 23.79 14.44
N LYS A 72 5.73 24.39 15.03
CA LYS A 72 6.70 23.69 15.89
C LYS A 72 6.14 23.32 17.27
N ASP A 73 5.16 24.06 17.77
CA ASP A 73 4.58 23.87 19.11
C ASP A 73 3.62 22.67 19.17
N LYS A 74 3.28 22.08 18.02
CA LYS A 74 2.39 20.91 17.89
C LYS A 74 3.13 19.58 17.73
N LYS A 75 4.47 19.58 17.76
CA LYS A 75 5.28 18.36 17.69
C LYS A 75 5.25 17.61 19.02
N ILE A 76 4.86 16.35 18.98
CA ILE A 76 4.95 15.44 20.13
C ILE A 76 6.41 14.95 20.26
N PRO A 77 7.03 15.04 21.46
CA PRO A 77 8.36 14.51 21.71
C PRO A 77 8.45 12.99 21.46
N ASN A 78 9.64 12.50 21.09
CA ASN A 78 9.84 11.08 20.74
C ASN A 78 9.42 10.12 21.87
N ASP A 79 9.67 10.48 23.13
CA ASP A 79 9.36 9.65 24.30
C ASP A 79 7.86 9.60 24.64
N GLN A 80 7.06 10.46 24.01
CA GLN A 80 5.61 10.61 24.28
C GLN A 80 4.76 10.21 23.07
N ARG A 81 5.35 9.56 22.06
CA ARG A 81 4.61 9.06 20.90
C ARG A 81 3.72 7.89 21.31
N ILE A 82 2.49 7.88 20.81
CA ILE A 82 1.49 6.85 21.09
C ILE A 82 1.11 6.02 19.86
N THR A 83 1.44 6.49 18.65
CA THR A 83 1.08 5.76 17.42
C THR A 83 1.92 4.48 17.25
N THR A 84 1.43 3.58 16.40
CA THR A 84 2.02 2.25 16.21
C THR A 84 3.47 2.30 15.70
N PRO A 85 4.40 1.47 16.21
CA PRO A 85 5.76 1.40 15.67
C PRO A 85 5.84 0.72 14.29
N TYR A 86 4.73 0.17 13.78
CA TYR A 86 4.67 -0.46 12.46
C TYR A 86 4.37 0.56 11.37
N MET A 87 5.00 0.36 10.22
CA MET A 87 4.70 1.08 8.98
C MET A 87 3.33 0.62 8.46
N THR A 88 2.43 1.57 8.24
CA THR A 88 1.14 1.26 7.63
C THR A 88 1.31 0.96 6.13
N LYS A 89 0.37 0.20 5.54
CA LYS A 89 0.36 -0.06 4.09
C LYS A 89 0.34 1.23 3.25
N TYR A 90 -0.31 2.28 3.75
CA TYR A 90 -0.40 3.58 3.09
C TYR A 90 0.94 4.33 3.11
N GLU A 91 1.62 4.32 4.26
CA GLU A 91 2.96 4.90 4.39
C GLU A 91 3.95 4.17 3.50
N LYS A 92 3.96 2.84 3.52
CA LYS A 92 4.82 2.02 2.67
C LYS A 92 4.65 2.35 1.19
N ALA A 93 3.40 2.39 0.71
CA ALA A 93 3.11 2.74 -0.68
C ALA A 93 3.61 4.16 -1.03
N ARG A 94 3.35 5.14 -0.16
CA ARG A 94 3.76 6.54 -0.39
C ARG A 94 5.26 6.73 -0.34
N ILE A 95 5.95 6.07 0.59
CA ILE A 95 7.42 6.09 0.71
C ILE A 95 8.05 5.51 -0.55
N LEU A 96 7.61 4.32 -0.98
CA LEU A 96 8.10 3.69 -2.20
C LEU A 96 7.85 4.54 -3.44
N GLY A 97 6.65 5.10 -3.59
CA GLY A 97 6.31 5.96 -4.73
C GLY A 97 7.15 7.25 -4.75
N THR A 98 7.26 7.93 -3.62
CA THR A 98 8.04 9.18 -3.51
C THR A 98 9.52 8.91 -3.76
N ARG A 99 10.06 7.81 -3.21
CA ARG A 99 11.47 7.47 -3.37
C ARG A 99 11.79 7.00 -4.79
N ALA A 100 10.94 6.19 -5.40
CA ALA A 100 11.07 5.79 -6.80
C ALA A 100 11.04 7.01 -7.73
N LEU A 101 10.17 7.99 -7.47
CA LEU A 101 10.15 9.25 -8.21
C LEU A 101 11.48 10.00 -8.09
N GLN A 102 12.01 10.15 -6.87
CA GLN A 102 13.33 10.78 -6.68
C GLN A 102 14.43 10.07 -7.48
N ILE A 103 14.47 8.74 -7.43
CA ILE A 103 15.46 7.94 -8.18
C ILE A 103 15.31 8.15 -9.68
N SER A 104 14.08 8.20 -10.20
CA SER A 104 13.82 8.49 -11.61
C SER A 104 14.31 9.88 -12.05
N MET A 105 14.33 10.84 -11.11
CA MET A 105 14.90 12.18 -11.29
C MET A 105 16.41 12.23 -10.99
N ASN A 106 17.10 11.10 -11.11
CA ASN A 106 18.54 10.94 -10.89
C ASN A 106 19.01 11.34 -9.48
N ALA A 107 18.14 11.24 -8.47
CA ALA A 107 18.58 11.40 -7.08
C ALA A 107 19.60 10.31 -6.69
N PRO A 108 20.52 10.61 -5.76
CA PRO A 108 21.52 9.64 -5.32
C PRO A 108 20.87 8.45 -4.60
N VAL A 109 21.26 7.25 -5.02
CA VAL A 109 20.86 5.96 -4.44
C VAL A 109 21.85 5.58 -3.33
N LEU A 110 21.34 5.08 -2.20
CA LEU A 110 22.13 4.78 -0.99
C LEU A 110 22.44 3.28 -0.81
N VAL A 111 22.00 2.45 -1.76
CA VAL A 111 22.26 1.00 -1.82
C VAL A 111 23.07 0.63 -3.04
N ASP A 112 23.74 -0.51 -2.97
CA ASP A 112 24.49 -1.04 -4.10
C ASP A 112 23.52 -1.63 -5.13
N LEU A 113 23.70 -1.25 -6.39
CA LEU A 113 22.90 -1.75 -7.52
C LEU A 113 23.53 -3.04 -8.06
N GLU A 114 22.77 -4.12 -8.08
CA GLU A 114 23.12 -5.45 -8.59
C GLU A 114 22.48 -5.70 -9.97
N GLY A 115 22.28 -4.63 -10.75
CA GLY A 115 21.65 -4.69 -12.07
C GLY A 115 20.17 -4.31 -12.08
N GLU A 116 19.62 -3.79 -10.97
CA GLU A 116 18.29 -3.20 -10.95
C GLU A 116 18.28 -1.89 -11.77
N THR A 117 17.39 -1.82 -12.75
CA THR A 117 17.19 -0.63 -13.60
C THR A 117 15.89 0.10 -13.28
N ASP A 118 14.90 -0.60 -12.72
CA ASP A 118 13.61 -0.05 -12.34
C ASP A 118 13.72 0.77 -11.04
N PRO A 119 13.36 2.07 -11.04
CA PRO A 119 13.38 2.91 -9.85
C PRO A 119 12.57 2.34 -8.68
N LEU A 120 11.46 1.63 -8.96
CA LEU A 120 10.65 1.03 -7.91
C LEU A 120 11.37 -0.14 -7.24
N GLN A 121 12.01 -1.03 -8.01
CA GLN A 121 12.84 -2.09 -7.42
C GLN A 121 13.97 -1.54 -6.56
N ILE A 122 14.63 -0.47 -7.01
CA ILE A 122 15.69 0.20 -6.26
C ILE A 122 15.14 0.77 -4.94
N ALA A 123 14.00 1.45 -4.98
CA ALA A 123 13.34 1.96 -3.77
C ALA A 123 12.93 0.83 -2.80
N ILE A 124 12.46 -0.31 -3.32
CA ILE A 124 12.16 -1.50 -2.50
C ILE A 124 13.42 -2.03 -1.82
N LYS A 125 14.54 -2.08 -2.55
CA LYS A 125 15.85 -2.49 -2.00
C LYS A 125 16.31 -1.54 -0.90
N GLU A 126 16.23 -0.23 -1.13
CA GLU A 126 16.54 0.78 -0.11
C GLU A 126 15.64 0.68 1.12
N LEU A 127 14.35 0.38 0.94
CA LEU A 127 13.41 0.21 2.05
C LEU A 127 13.77 -1.01 2.91
N ARG A 128 14.17 -2.13 2.28
CA ARG A 128 14.61 -3.37 2.96
C ARG A 128 15.90 -3.17 3.75
N GLU A 129 16.85 -2.42 3.19
CA GLU A 129 18.10 -2.05 3.87
C GLU A 129 17.94 -0.90 4.87
N LYS A 130 16.72 -0.35 5.03
CA LYS A 130 16.40 0.79 5.90
C LYS A 130 17.21 2.05 5.61
N LYS A 131 17.60 2.28 4.34
CA LYS A 131 18.41 3.43 3.93
C LYS A 131 17.61 4.59 3.33
N ILE A 132 16.28 4.54 3.33
CA ILE A 132 15.47 5.62 2.78
C ILE A 132 15.53 6.87 3.70
N PRO A 133 16.00 8.03 3.21
CA PRO A 133 16.18 9.23 4.00
C PRO A 133 14.88 10.05 4.10
N LEU A 134 13.77 9.42 4.52
CA LEU A 134 12.46 10.06 4.65
C LEU A 134 11.92 9.94 6.08
N ILE A 135 11.10 10.92 6.45
CA ILE A 135 10.39 10.98 7.73
C ILE A 135 8.90 11.01 7.44
N VAL A 136 8.15 10.14 8.10
CA VAL A 136 6.69 10.11 8.08
C VAL A 136 6.18 11.00 9.21
N ARG A 137 5.42 12.05 8.85
CA ARG A 137 4.70 12.86 9.83
C ARG A 137 3.27 12.36 9.96
N ARG A 138 2.91 11.84 11.13
CA ARG A 138 1.55 11.40 11.47
C ARG A 138 0.83 12.52 12.19
N TYR A 139 -0.28 12.99 11.63
CA TYR A 139 -1.12 14.00 12.24
C TYR A 139 -2.24 13.34 13.05
N MET A 140 -2.48 13.88 14.23
CA MET A 140 -3.57 13.52 15.11
C MET A 140 -4.78 14.44 14.85
N PRO A 141 -6.01 14.02 15.19
CA PRO A 141 -7.22 14.84 14.96
C PRO A 141 -7.21 16.19 15.68
N ASP A 142 -6.43 16.34 16.75
CA ASP A 142 -6.22 17.58 17.51
C ASP A 142 -5.19 18.53 16.86
N GLY A 143 -4.60 18.11 15.74
CA GLY A 143 -3.58 18.84 14.98
C GLY A 143 -2.15 18.69 15.53
N TYR A 144 -1.93 17.92 16.59
CA TYR A 144 -0.58 17.52 17.00
C TYR A 144 -0.02 16.48 16.03
N TYR A 145 1.31 16.33 16.00
CA TYR A 145 1.93 15.36 15.11
C TYR A 145 3.15 14.66 15.71
N GLU A 146 3.39 13.45 15.22
CA GLU A 146 4.56 12.63 15.52
C GLU A 146 5.40 12.48 14.25
N ASP A 147 6.72 12.69 14.37
CA ASP A 147 7.67 12.48 13.27
C ASP A 147 8.32 11.11 13.44
N TRP A 148 8.07 10.17 12.53
CA TRP A 148 8.66 8.82 12.53
C TRP A 148 9.68 8.66 11.40
N THR A 149 10.88 8.17 11.67
CA THR A 149 11.86 7.89 10.61
C THR A 149 11.52 6.58 9.88
N CYS A 150 11.83 6.49 8.59
CA CYS A 150 11.58 5.23 7.86
C CYS A 150 12.45 4.07 8.37
N GLU A 151 13.58 4.36 9.00
CA GLU A 151 14.51 3.37 9.57
C GLU A 151 13.95 2.71 10.84
N GLU A 152 13.29 3.50 11.70
CA GLU A 152 12.78 3.01 12.98
C GLU A 152 11.44 2.27 12.84
N LEU A 153 10.67 2.55 11.79
CA LEU A 153 9.41 1.87 11.53
C LEU A 153 9.63 0.38 11.19
N LEU A 154 8.89 -0.48 11.87
CA LEU A 154 8.87 -1.93 11.63
C LEU A 154 8.02 -2.23 10.39
N GLN A 155 8.46 -3.18 9.56
CA GLN A 155 7.86 -3.50 8.26
C GLN A 155 7.41 -4.95 8.15
#